data_AF-A0A258LIC8-F1
#
_entry.id   AF-A0A258LIC8-F1
#
_cell.length_a   1.000
_cell.length_b   1.000
_cell.length_c   1.000
_cell.angle_alpha   90.00
_cell.angle_beta   90.00
_cell.angle_gamma   90.00
#
_symmetry.space_group_name_H-M   'P 1'
#
loop_
_entity.id
_entity.type
_entity.pdbx_description
1 polymer ?
#
loop_
_entity_poly.entity_id
_entity_poly.type
_entity_poly.pdbx_seq_one_letter_code
_entity_poly.pdbx_strand_id
1 'polypeptide(L)' 'MKTHLTQLLASAAKTIAPDVADLTIVLERPKSADHGDFATNLAMILAKPLKQNPRVIATQ' A
#
# COMPACT_ATOMS: atom_id res chain seq x y z
N MET A 1 -8.35 10.60 -10.62
CA MET A 1 -8.39 10.44 -9.15
C MET A 1 -7.71 9.17 -8.68
N LYS A 2 -8.21 7.96 -8.96
CA LYS A 2 -7.55 6.70 -8.53
C LYS A 2 -6.07 6.59 -8.95
N THR A 3 -5.75 6.96 -10.20
CA THR A 3 -4.38 6.97 -10.72
C THR A 3 -3.43 7.82 -9.88
N HIS A 4 -3.89 8.99 -9.42
CA HIS A 4 -3.07 9.88 -8.62
C HIS A 4 -2.79 9.29 -7.22
N LEU A 5 -3.80 8.68 -6.59
CA LEU A 5 -3.62 7.95 -5.33
C LEU A 5 -2.64 6.78 -5.49
N THR A 6 -2.75 6.00 -6.56
CA THR A 6 -1.80 4.92 -6.86
C THR A 6 -0.38 5.45 -7.01
N GLN A 7 -0.19 6.59 -7.67
CA GLN A 7 1.13 7.22 -7.84
C GLN A 7 1.72 7.67 -6.50
N LEU A 8 0.92 8.31 -5.64
CA LEU A 8 1.36 8.72 -4.31
C LEU A 8 1.74 7.51 -3.45
N LEU A 9 0.93 6.45 -3.47
CA LEU A 9 1.21 5.20 -2.77
C LEU A 9 2.49 4.53 -3.27
N ALA A 10 2.72 4.50 -4.59
CA ALA A 10 3.96 3.98 -5.16
C ALA A 10 5.18 4.82 -4.74
N SER A 11 5.03 6.15 -4.65
CA SER A 11 6.12 7.01 -4.19
C SER A 11 6.44 6.80 -2.72
N ALA A 12 5.42 6.67 -1.86
CA ALA A 12 5.62 6.36 -0.44
C ALA A 12 6.22 4.95 -0.24
N ALA A 13 5.82 3.99 -1.05
CA ALA A 13 6.41 2.66 -0.99
C ALA A 13 7.93 2.68 -1.25
N LYS A 14 8.40 3.53 -2.16
CA LYS A 14 9.84 3.69 -2.45
C LYS A 14 10.63 4.30 -1.31
N THR A 15 10.02 5.11 -0.43
CA THR A 15 10.74 5.66 0.73
C THR A 15 10.97 4.62 1.82
N ILE A 16 10.10 3.61 1.89
CA ILE A 16 10.17 2.52 2.87
C ILE A 16 10.98 1.33 2.31
N ALA A 17 10.79 1.02 1.04
CA ALA A 17 11.35 -0.15 0.38
C ALA A 17 11.87 0.19 -1.04
N PRO A 18 12.99 0.92 -1.14
CA PRO A 18 13.53 1.39 -2.42
C PRO A 18 13.91 0.26 -3.39
N ASP A 19 14.27 -0.92 -2.85
CA ASP A 19 14.71 -2.08 -3.64
C ASP A 19 13.55 -2.94 -4.17
N VAL A 20 12.31 -2.63 -3.77
CA VAL A 20 11.14 -3.40 -4.21
C VAL A 20 10.64 -2.84 -5.55
N ALA A 21 10.98 -3.54 -6.63
CA ALA A 21 10.45 -3.31 -7.95
C ALA A 21 9.05 -3.93 -8.13
N ASP A 22 8.28 -3.42 -9.10
CA ASP A 22 7.02 -3.99 -9.59
C ASP A 22 5.94 -4.22 -8.52
N LEU A 23 5.60 -3.14 -7.79
CA LEU A 23 4.49 -3.13 -6.84
C LEU A 23 3.14 -3.10 -7.57
N THR A 24 2.40 -4.20 -7.53
CA THR A 24 1.01 -4.27 -8.02
C THR A 24 0.03 -3.66 -7.00
N ILE A 25 -0.01 -2.32 -6.97
CA ILE A 25 -0.89 -1.58 -6.06
C ILE A 25 -2.33 -1.63 -6.55
N VAL A 26 -3.21 -2.16 -5.71
CA VAL A 26 -4.66 -2.20 -5.94
C VAL A 26 -5.33 -1.16 -5.05
N LEU A 27 -6.27 -0.42 -5.63
CA LEU A 27 -7.17 0.50 -4.92
C LEU A 27 -8.61 0.05 -5.15
N GLU A 28 -9.25 -0.38 -4.06
CA GLU A 28 -10.60 -0.91 -4.07
C GLU A 28 -11.49 -0.22 -3.04
N ARG A 29 -12.81 -0.46 -3.11
CA ARG A 29 -13.71 -0.01 -2.06
C ARG A 29 -13.60 -0.95 -0.87
N PRO A 30 -13.48 -0.42 0.36
CA PRO A 30 -13.44 -1.25 1.54
C PRO A 30 -14.77 -1.97 1.76
N LYS A 31 -14.71 -3.08 2.51
CA LYS A 31 -15.89 -3.90 2.84
C LYS A 31 -16.86 -3.20 3.81
N SER A 32 -16.34 -2.33 4.69
CA SER A 32 -17.14 -1.47 5.56
C SER A 32 -16.90 -0.02 5.21
N ALA A 33 -17.97 0.78 5.18
CA ALA A 33 -17.89 2.22 4.99
C ALA A 33 -17.11 2.93 6.11
N ASP A 34 -17.01 2.32 7.29
CA ASP A 34 -16.24 2.86 8.43
C ASP A 34 -14.73 2.89 8.16
N HIS A 35 -14.24 2.15 7.16
CA HIS A 35 -12.83 2.14 6.76
C HIS A 35 -12.48 3.21 5.70
N GLY A 36 -13.41 4.12 5.41
CA GLY A 36 -13.23 5.22 4.48
C GLY A 36 -13.59 4.86 3.04
N ASP A 37 -13.12 5.66 2.09
CA ASP A 37 -13.54 5.55 0.69
C ASP A 37 -12.74 4.50 -0.10
N PHE A 38 -11.50 4.22 0.32
CA PHE A 38 -10.56 3.37 -0.41
C PHE A 38 -9.74 2.49 0.53
N ALA A 39 -9.44 1.27 0.08
CA ALA A 39 -8.49 0.36 0.69
C ALA A 39 -7.39 -0.02 -0.32
N THR A 40 -6.21 -0.40 0.19
CA THR A 40 -5.09 -0.85 -0.64
C THR A 40 -4.39 -2.09 -0.08
N ASN A 41 -3.83 -2.90 -0.98
CA ASN A 41 -3.05 -4.10 -0.68
C ASN A 41 -1.55 -3.81 -0.41
N LEU A 42 -1.10 -2.55 -0.48
CA LEU A 42 0.31 -2.18 -0.47
C LEU A 42 1.09 -2.75 0.72
N ALA A 43 0.55 -2.63 1.94
CA ALA A 43 1.24 -3.11 3.15
C ALA A 43 1.49 -4.62 3.12
N MET A 44 0.57 -5.40 2.54
CA MET A 44 0.71 -6.85 2.39
C MET A 44 1.79 -7.20 1.35
N ILE A 45 1.88 -6.44 0.26
CA ILE A 45 2.91 -6.62 -0.75
C ILE A 45 4.30 -6.33 -0.16
N LEU A 46 4.43 -5.25 0.61
CA LEU A 46 5.69 -4.84 1.23
C LEU A 46 6.13 -5.75 2.37
N ALA A 47 5.20 -6.42 3.05
CA ALA A 47 5.51 -7.32 4.15
C ALA A 47 6.45 -8.47 3.78
N LYS A 48 6.27 -9.05 2.58
CA LYS A 48 7.11 -10.16 2.10
C LYS A 48 8.58 -9.77 1.88
N PRO A 49 8.90 -8.73 1.08
CA PRO A 49 10.28 -8.30 0.88
C PRO A 49 10.92 -7.73 2.16
N LEU A 50 10.15 -7.00 2.98
CA LEU A 50 10.67 -6.42 4.23
C LEU A 50 10.74 -7.42 5.40
N LYS A 51 10.16 -8.62 5.26
CA LYS A 51 9.99 -9.63 6.33
C LYS A 51 9.40 -9.05 7.62
N GLN A 52 8.47 -8.10 7.46
CA GLN A 52 7.84 -7.37 8.55
C GLN A 52 6.34 -7.66 8.60
N ASN A 53 5.73 -7.47 9.77
CA ASN A 53 4.28 -7.58 9.91
C ASN A 53 3.60 -6.48 9.07
N PRO A 54 2.66 -6.82 8.15
CA PRO A 54 1.94 -5.83 7.33
C PRO A 54 1.31 -4.70 8.14
N ARG A 55 0.84 -4.97 9.37
CA ARG A 55 0.25 -3.94 10.24
C ARG A 55 1.26 -2.87 10.65
N VAL A 56 2.51 -3.26 10.88
CA VAL A 56 3.58 -2.30 11.24
C VAL A 56 3.90 -1.40 10.06
N ILE A 57 3.94 -1.97 8.85
CA ILE A 57 4.18 -1.21 7.61
C ILE A 57 3.03 -0.24 7.35
N ALA A 58 1.78 -0.64 7.58
CA ALA A 58 0.61 0.19 7.37
C ALA A 58 0.53 1.42 8.29
N THR A 59 1.28 1.42 9.40
CA THR A 59 1.31 2.53 10.37
C THR A 59 2.51 3.47 10.21
N GLN A 60 3.44 3.17 9.30
CA GLN A 60 4.59 4.02 8.99
C GLN A 60 4.22 5.10 7.98
#